data_AF-A0A9D7VKL6-F1
#
_entry.id   AF-A0A9D7VKL6-F1
#
_cell.length_a   1.000
_cell.length_b   1.000
_cell.length_c   1.000
_cell.angle_alpha   90.00
_cell.angle_beta   90.00
_cell.angle_gamma   90.00
#
_symmetry.space_group_name_H-M   'P 1'
#
loop_
_entity.id
_entity.type
_entity.pdbx_description
1 polymer ?
#
loop_
_entity_poly.entity_id
_entity_poly.type
_entity_poly.pdbx_seq_one_letter_code
_entity_poly.pdbx_strand_id
1 'polypeptide(L)'
;MSAPHRGLYDMRQARDGSPGAGARLLERLRDAMASDPRRTGSFAAFTLVDVACMAGCARPCTVAFQAEGKASYLFGDIDPEADVAALVAFAVQYAGLADGWCSASSRPPALVNKTLARLPALAPNIPASRSLEEKAR
;
A
#
# COMPACT_ATOMS: atom_id res chain seq x y z
N MET A 1 -13.08 18.25 7.10
CA MET A 1 -13.45 16.82 7.16
C MET A 1 -12.32 16.04 6.51
N SER A 2 -11.60 15.21 7.27
CA SER A 2 -10.42 14.49 6.77
C SER A 2 -10.86 13.38 5.81
N ALA A 3 -10.30 13.34 4.61
CA ALA A 3 -10.62 12.31 3.61
C ALA A 3 -10.32 10.89 4.15
N PRO A 4 -11.11 9.87 3.77
CA PRO A 4 -10.91 8.51 4.23
C PRO A 4 -9.62 7.92 3.66
N HIS A 5 -8.71 7.48 4.54
CA HIS A 5 -7.52 6.73 4.15
C HIS A 5 -7.92 5.29 3.80
N ARG A 6 -7.69 4.85 2.55
CA ARG A 6 -8.07 3.50 2.08
C ARG A 6 -6.83 2.67 1.76
N GLY A 7 -6.41 1.79 2.67
CA GLY A 7 -5.48 0.74 2.28
C GLY A 7 -6.19 -0.24 1.35
N LEU A 8 -5.67 -0.48 0.15
CA LEU A 8 -6.27 -1.37 -0.83
C LEU A 8 -5.36 -2.60 -0.98
N TYR A 9 -5.86 -3.79 -0.66
CA TYR A 9 -5.05 -5.00 -0.56
C TYR A 9 -5.50 -5.99 -1.64
N ASP A 10 -4.56 -6.61 -2.37
CA ASP A 10 -4.92 -7.63 -3.36
C ASP A 10 -5.23 -8.94 -2.66
N MET A 11 -6.38 -9.47 -3.02
CA MET A 11 -6.82 -10.82 -2.74
C MET A 11 -6.99 -11.52 -4.08
N ARG A 12 -5.90 -12.10 -4.59
CA ARG A 12 -6.04 -13.33 -5.36
C ARG A 12 -5.22 -14.46 -4.78
N GLN A 13 -5.98 -15.54 -4.59
CA GLN A 13 -5.54 -16.89 -4.30
C GLN A 13 -4.50 -17.35 -5.33
N ALA A 14 -3.75 -18.39 -4.98
CA ALA A 14 -2.95 -19.10 -5.95
C ALA A 14 -3.82 -19.49 -7.15
N ARG A 15 -3.22 -19.58 -8.35
CA ARG A 15 -3.94 -19.89 -9.61
C ARG A 15 -4.76 -21.20 -9.57
N ASP A 16 -4.59 -22.01 -8.53
CA ASP A 16 -5.25 -23.29 -8.30
C ASP A 16 -6.51 -23.20 -7.39
N GLY A 17 -6.90 -22.02 -6.90
CA GLY A 17 -8.10 -21.86 -6.07
C GLY A 17 -7.98 -22.38 -4.64
N SER A 18 -6.77 -22.74 -4.19
CA SER A 18 -6.51 -22.99 -2.76
C SER A 18 -6.55 -21.67 -1.97
N PRO A 19 -6.78 -21.66 -0.63
CA PRO A 19 -6.62 -20.45 0.20
C PRO A 19 -5.21 -19.89 0.04
N GLY A 20 -5.04 -19.01 -0.94
CA GLY A 20 -3.73 -18.55 -1.35
C GLY A 20 -3.11 -17.65 -0.30
N ALA A 21 -1.81 -17.42 -0.45
CA ALA A 21 -1.01 -16.53 0.39
C ALA A 21 -1.71 -15.18 0.69
N GLY A 22 -2.52 -14.65 -0.24
CA GLY A 22 -3.30 -13.42 -0.04
C GLY A 22 -4.34 -13.50 1.09
N ALA A 23 -5.09 -14.59 1.22
CA ALA A 23 -6.10 -14.73 2.29
C ALA A 23 -5.45 -14.76 3.68
N ARG A 24 -4.33 -15.48 3.79
CA ARG A 24 -3.51 -15.54 5.00
C ARG A 24 -2.93 -14.17 5.35
N LEU A 25 -2.43 -13.44 4.35
CA LEU A 25 -1.92 -12.09 4.52
C LEU A 25 -3.01 -11.15 5.06
N LEU A 26 -4.23 -11.22 4.51
CA LEU A 26 -5.34 -10.37 4.95
C LEU A 26 -5.74 -10.63 6.40
N GLU A 27 -5.85 -11.90 6.80
CA GLU A 27 -6.14 -12.29 8.18
C GLU A 27 -5.06 -11.75 9.15
N ARG A 28 -3.79 -12.02 8.85
CA ARG A 28 -2.66 -11.53 9.68
C ARG A 28 -2.60 -10.01 9.75
N LEU A 29 -2.91 -9.31 8.65
CA LEU A 29 -2.99 -7.85 8.65
C LEU A 29 -4.14 -7.33 9.52
N ARG A 30 -5.31 -7.97 9.49
CA ARG A 30 -6.43 -7.62 10.36
C ARG A 30 -6.03 -7.72 11.83
N ASP A 31 -5.45 -8.85 12.23
CA ASP A 31 -5.04 -9.09 13.61
C ASP A 31 -3.93 -8.13 14.05
N ALA A 32 -2.91 -7.95 13.21
CA ALA A 32 -1.80 -7.05 13.50
C ALA A 32 -2.27 -5.61 13.62
N MET A 33 -3.15 -5.14 12.73
CA MET A 33 -3.67 -3.77 12.80
C MET A 33 -4.68 -3.56 13.93
N ALA A 34 -5.40 -4.60 14.36
CA ALA A 34 -6.33 -4.52 15.49
C ALA A 34 -5.59 -4.46 16.84
N SER A 35 -4.46 -5.17 16.93
CA SER A 35 -3.63 -5.23 18.14
C SER A 35 -2.55 -4.14 18.23
N ASP A 36 -2.31 -3.38 17.15
CA ASP A 36 -1.27 -2.35 17.14
C ASP A 36 -1.62 -1.16 18.07
N PRO A 37 -0.78 -0.83 19.06
CA PRO A 37 -1.05 0.27 20.00
C PRO A 37 -1.09 1.65 19.32
N ARG A 38 -0.57 1.76 18.09
CA ARG A 38 -0.58 2.99 17.30
C ARG A 38 -1.92 3.20 16.57
N ARG A 39 -2.88 2.26 16.66
CA ARG A 39 -4.21 2.31 15.99
C ARG A 39 -5.10 3.44 16.52
N THR A 40 -4.70 4.67 16.23
CA THR A 40 -5.35 5.93 16.59
C THR A 40 -5.30 6.90 15.40
N GLY A 41 -6.06 8.00 15.47
CA GLY A 41 -6.04 9.06 14.45
C GLY A 41 -6.22 8.55 13.01
N SER A 42 -5.43 9.09 12.08
CA SER A 42 -5.47 8.71 10.66
C SER A 42 -5.15 7.23 10.41
N PHE A 43 -4.34 6.58 11.26
CA PHE A 43 -4.07 5.15 11.11
C PHE A 43 -5.28 4.30 11.53
N ALA A 44 -6.05 4.72 12.54
CA ALA A 44 -7.30 4.05 12.90
C ALA A 44 -8.30 3.99 11.73
N ALA A 45 -8.33 5.03 10.91
CA ALA A 45 -9.20 5.17 9.75
C ALA A 45 -8.84 4.27 8.55
N PHE A 46 -7.70 3.56 8.58
CA PHE A 46 -7.38 2.61 7.51
C PHE A 46 -8.40 1.50 7.46
N THR A 47 -9.01 1.35 6.30
CA THR A 47 -9.81 0.18 5.96
C THR A 47 -8.97 -0.80 5.19
N LEU A 48 -9.10 -2.09 5.50
CA LEU A 48 -8.57 -3.19 4.69
C LEU A 48 -9.63 -3.61 3.69
N VAL A 49 -9.37 -3.41 2.40
CA VAL A 49 -10.26 -3.81 1.31
C VAL A 49 -9.57 -4.87 0.46
N ASP A 50 -10.31 -5.90 0.10
CA ASP A 50 -9.89 -6.93 -0.83
C ASP A 50 -10.17 -6.52 -2.29
N VAL A 51 -9.23 -6.82 -3.18
CA VAL A 51 -9.34 -6.55 -4.62
C VAL A 51 -8.99 -7.82 -5.39
N ALA A 52 -9.77 -8.16 -6.42
CA ALA A 52 -9.56 -9.40 -7.16
C ALA A 52 -8.33 -9.40 -8.09
N CYS A 53 -7.75 -8.26 -8.44
CA CYS A 53 -6.60 -8.21 -9.35
C CYS A 53 -5.87 -6.87 -9.28
N MET A 54 -4.55 -6.89 -9.03
CA MET A 54 -3.65 -5.75 -9.25
C MET A 54 -2.60 -6.02 -10.34
N ALA A 55 -2.88 -6.94 -11.26
CA ALA A 55 -1.97 -7.40 -12.32
C ALA A 55 -0.62 -7.96 -11.80
N GLY A 56 -0.58 -8.40 -10.55
CA GLY A 56 0.60 -8.98 -9.88
C GLY A 56 0.78 -10.48 -10.05
N CYS A 57 0.14 -11.12 -11.04
CA CYS A 57 -0.05 -12.58 -11.11
C CYS A 57 1.23 -13.44 -11.09
N ALA A 58 2.39 -12.87 -11.40
CA ALA A 58 3.68 -13.56 -11.34
C ALA A 58 4.32 -13.57 -9.93
N ARG A 59 3.66 -12.98 -8.92
CA ARG A 59 4.20 -12.72 -7.59
C ARG A 59 3.36 -13.41 -6.51
N PRO A 60 3.96 -13.78 -5.36
CA PRO A 60 3.26 -14.49 -4.29
C PRO A 60 2.12 -13.69 -3.67
N CYS A 61 2.37 -12.42 -3.30
CA CYS A 61 1.34 -11.46 -2.86
C CYS A 61 1.70 -10.04 -3.31
N THR A 62 0.67 -9.22 -3.50
CA THR A 62 0.82 -7.78 -3.73
C THR A 62 -0.08 -6.98 -2.79
N VAL A 63 0.35 -5.77 -2.42
CA VAL A 63 -0.37 -4.89 -1.49
C VAL A 63 -0.28 -3.46 -1.98
N ALA A 64 -1.40 -2.74 -1.98
CA ALA A 64 -1.42 -1.34 -2.32
C ALA A 64 -1.78 -0.42 -1.14
N PHE A 65 -1.28 0.80 -1.19
CA PHE A 65 -1.63 1.86 -0.26
C PHE A 65 -2.14 3.03 -1.06
N GLN A 66 -3.36 3.48 -0.78
CA GLN A 66 -3.97 4.61 -1.44
C GLN A 66 -4.66 5.52 -0.42
N ALA A 67 -4.73 6.80 -0.72
CA ALA A 67 -5.56 7.74 0.01
C ALA A 67 -5.79 8.93 -0.90
N GLU A 68 -6.92 9.59 -0.73
CA GLU A 68 -7.21 10.82 -1.46
C GLU A 68 -6.11 11.86 -1.20
N GLY A 69 -5.65 12.53 -2.27
CA GLY A 69 -4.58 13.52 -2.21
C GLY A 69 -3.19 12.96 -1.93
N LYS A 70 -3.01 11.64 -1.84
CA LYS A 70 -1.72 11.00 -1.54
C LYS A 70 -1.20 10.14 -2.69
N ALA A 71 0.13 10.03 -2.78
CA ALA A 71 0.79 9.10 -3.68
C ALA A 71 0.39 7.65 -3.36
N SER A 72 0.02 6.88 -4.39
CA SER A 72 -0.32 5.48 -4.24
C SER A 72 0.93 4.59 -4.38
N TYR A 73 1.00 3.51 -3.59
CA TYR A 73 2.07 2.52 -3.67
C TYR A 73 1.50 1.17 -4.03
N LEU A 74 2.25 0.42 -4.82
CA LEU A 74 2.05 -1.00 -5.05
C LEU A 74 3.33 -1.73 -4.65
N PHE A 75 3.23 -2.62 -3.68
CA PHE A 75 4.28 -3.53 -3.28
C PHE A 75 4.01 -4.94 -3.80
N GLY A 76 5.07 -5.67 -4.13
CA GLY A 76 5.02 -7.06 -4.55
C GLY A 76 6.00 -7.93 -3.78
N ASP A 77 5.99 -9.22 -4.09
CA ASP A 77 6.84 -10.22 -3.42
C ASP A 77 6.67 -10.19 -1.90
N ILE A 78 5.43 -9.95 -1.48
CA ILE A 78 5.05 -9.91 -0.07
C ILE A 78 4.95 -11.35 0.44
N ASP A 79 5.64 -11.59 1.55
CA ASP A 79 5.56 -12.80 2.34
C ASP A 79 4.58 -12.58 3.51
N PRO A 80 3.46 -13.33 3.56
CA PRO A 80 2.50 -13.23 4.66
C PRO A 80 3.09 -13.48 6.05
N GLU A 81 4.16 -14.27 6.15
CA GLU A 81 4.77 -14.60 7.44
C GLU A 81 5.81 -13.56 7.87
N ALA A 82 6.56 -12.99 6.93
CA ALA A 82 7.68 -12.10 7.24
C ALA A 82 7.34 -10.60 7.16
N ASP A 83 6.45 -10.17 6.26
CA ASP A 83 6.33 -8.75 5.91
C ASP A 83 5.18 -8.00 6.61
N VAL A 84 4.31 -8.69 7.34
CA VAL A 84 3.12 -8.07 7.98
C VAL A 84 3.50 -6.91 8.88
N ALA A 85 4.52 -7.06 9.73
CA ALA A 85 4.98 -5.99 10.61
C ALA A 85 5.48 -4.77 9.83
N ALA A 86 6.15 -4.99 8.69
CA ALA A 86 6.64 -3.92 7.84
C ALA A 86 5.50 -3.19 7.10
N LEU A 87 4.48 -3.93 6.66
CA LEU A 87 3.28 -3.34 6.06
C LEU A 87 2.50 -2.48 7.06
N VAL A 88 2.34 -2.94 8.31
CA VAL A 88 1.70 -2.15 9.37
C VAL A 88 2.53 -0.90 9.71
N ALA A 89 3.86 -1.04 9.83
CA ALA A 89 4.75 0.10 10.04
C ALA A 89 4.65 1.13 8.90
N PHE A 90 4.58 0.66 7.65
CA PHE A 90 4.37 1.53 6.50
C PHE A 90 2.99 2.18 6.51
N ALA A 91 1.93 1.47 6.93
CA ALA A 91 0.59 2.04 7.07
C ALA A 91 0.58 3.22 8.04
N VAL A 92 1.24 3.08 9.20
CA VAL A 92 1.41 4.15 10.19
C VAL A 92 2.17 5.33 9.60
N GLN A 93 3.30 5.07 8.93
CA GLN A 93 4.10 6.10 8.28
C GLN A 93 3.26 6.84 7.21
N TYR A 94 2.63 6.10 6.32
CA TYR A 94 1.80 6.62 5.23
C TYR A 94 0.59 7.42 5.74
N ALA A 95 0.02 7.03 6.89
CA ALA A 95 -1.02 7.80 7.57
C ALA A 95 -0.54 9.22 7.91
N GLY A 96 0.69 9.35 8.40
CA GLY A 96 1.30 10.61 8.83
C GLY A 96 1.82 11.51 7.71
N LEU A 97 2.01 11.00 6.49
CA LEU A 97 2.48 11.78 5.34
C LEU A 97 1.34 12.59 4.73
N ALA A 98 1.48 13.91 4.60
CA ALA A 98 0.44 14.76 4.03
C ALA A 98 0.12 14.42 2.56
N ASP A 99 1.15 14.21 1.75
CA ASP A 99 1.09 13.91 0.31
C ASP A 99 1.34 12.42 -0.01
N GLY A 100 1.53 11.59 1.04
CA GLY A 100 1.88 10.17 0.91
C GLY A 100 3.28 9.90 0.35
N TRP A 101 4.12 10.92 0.12
CA TRP A 101 5.41 10.73 -0.51
C TRP A 101 6.50 10.37 0.49
N CYS A 102 7.28 9.32 0.19
CA CYS A 102 8.46 8.95 0.99
C CYS A 102 9.59 8.43 0.10
N SER A 103 10.84 8.59 0.54
CA SER A 103 12.01 8.06 -0.16
C SER A 103 12.14 6.56 0.08
N ALA A 104 12.92 5.86 -0.77
CA ALA A 104 13.20 4.45 -0.57
C ALA A 104 13.83 4.13 0.78
N SER A 105 14.80 4.94 1.21
CA SER A 105 15.52 4.78 2.47
C SER A 105 14.66 5.01 3.71
N SER A 106 13.58 5.80 3.60
CA SER A 106 12.67 6.07 4.72
C SER A 106 11.63 4.97 4.95
N ARG A 107 11.48 4.02 4.02
CA ARG A 107 10.51 2.92 4.14
C ARG A 107 11.02 1.84 5.10
N PRO A 108 10.13 1.03 5.70
CA PRO A 108 10.54 -0.14 6.47
C PRO A 108 11.50 -1.03 5.66
N PRO A 109 12.58 -1.55 6.26
CA PRO A 109 13.65 -2.26 5.53
C PRO A 109 13.15 -3.38 4.61
N ALA A 110 12.17 -4.16 5.07
CA ALA A 110 11.60 -5.26 4.29
C ALA A 110 10.87 -4.82 3.01
N LEU A 111 10.44 -3.55 2.92
CA LEU A 111 9.70 -3.02 1.77
C LEU A 111 10.55 -2.22 0.79
N VAL A 112 11.80 -1.87 1.14
CA VAL A 112 12.65 -0.95 0.34
C VAL A 112 12.74 -1.40 -1.13
N ASN A 113 12.99 -2.69 -1.36
CA ASN A 113 13.17 -3.28 -2.69
C ASN A 113 11.89 -3.95 -3.24
N LYS A 114 10.75 -3.79 -2.56
CA LYS A 114 9.49 -4.46 -2.93
C LYS A 114 8.50 -3.54 -3.65
N THR A 115 8.85 -2.28 -3.90
CA THR A 115 7.98 -1.35 -4.64
C THR A 115 7.95 -1.68 -6.12
N LEU A 116 6.78 -2.08 -6.61
CA LEU A 116 6.51 -2.29 -8.04
C LEU A 116 6.17 -0.98 -8.73
N ALA A 117 5.38 -0.13 -8.06
CA ALA A 117 4.98 1.15 -8.58
C ALA A 117 4.74 2.15 -7.45
N ARG A 118 4.99 3.42 -7.77
CA ARG A 118 4.50 4.56 -7.01
C ARG A 118 3.86 5.52 -7.98
N LEU A 119 2.57 5.79 -7.79
CA LEU A 119 1.81 6.73 -8.60
C LEU A 119 1.65 8.03 -7.81
N PRO A 120 1.90 9.21 -8.42
CA PRO A 120 1.63 10.47 -7.75
C PRO A 120 0.13 10.59 -7.44
N ALA A 121 -0.20 11.40 -6.43
CA ALA A 121 -1.59 11.78 -6.19
C ALA A 121 -2.18 12.38 -7.49
N LEU A 122 -3.42 12.00 -7.82
CA LEU A 122 -4.14 12.70 -8.88
C LEU A 122 -4.32 14.15 -8.44
N ALA A 123 -3.68 15.09 -9.15
CA ALA A 123 -3.97 16.49 -8.91
C ALA A 123 -5.46 16.72 -9.19
N PRO A 124 -6.18 17.54 -8.39
CA PRO A 124 -7.59 17.83 -8.62
C PRO A 124 -7.86 18.48 -9.98
N ASN A 125 -6.82 18.92 -10.70
CA ASN A 125 -6.88 19.47 -12.04
C ASN A 125 -5.62 19.10 -12.82
N ILE A 126 -5.43 17.83 -13.21
CA ILE A 126 -4.43 17.47 -14.23
C ILE A 126 -4.97 17.96 -15.58
N PRO A 127 -4.43 19.03 -16.20
CA PRO A 127 -4.72 19.32 -17.59
C PRO A 127 -4.04 18.24 -18.45
N ALA A 128 -4.63 17.87 -19.59
CA ALA A 128 -3.98 16.95 -20.54
C ALA A 128 -2.51 17.38 -20.76
N SER A 129 -1.60 16.45 -20.47
CA SER A 129 -0.14 16.59 -20.30
C SER A 129 0.53 17.83 -20.94
N ARG A 130 1.27 18.61 -20.13
CA ARG A 130 2.42 19.38 -20.65
C ARG A 130 3.68 18.53 -20.55
N SER A 131 4.44 18.49 -21.64
CA SER A 131 5.67 17.70 -21.84
C SER A 131 6.70 17.91 -20.72
N LEU A 132 7.28 16.80 -20.25
CA LEU A 132 8.17 16.71 -19.08
C LEU A 132 9.64 17.11 -19.38
N GLU A 133 9.89 18.18 -20.13
CA GLU A 133 11.26 18.55 -20.51
C GLU A 133 12.01 19.42 -19.47
N GLU A 134 11.34 19.92 -18.42
CA GLU A 134 11.90 21.03 -17.62
C GLU A 134 12.53 20.67 -16.25
N LYS A 135 12.69 19.38 -15.89
CA LYS A 135 13.26 18.99 -14.57
C LYS A 135 14.49 18.08 -14.63
N ALA A 136 15.35 18.27 -15.63
CA ALA A 136 16.65 17.60 -15.71
C ALA A 136 17.83 18.58 -15.75
N ARG A 137 17.73 19.74 -15.10
CA ARG A 137 18.85 20.68 -14.89
C ARG A 137 19.19 20.83 -13.42
#